data_AF-A0A560LCK9-F1
#
_entry.id   AF-A0A560LCK9-F1
#
_cell.length_a   1.000
_cell.length_b   1.000
_cell.length_c   1.000
_cell.angle_alpha   90.00
_cell.angle_beta   90.00
_cell.angle_gamma   90.00
#
_symmetry.space_group_name_H-M   'P 1'
#
loop_
_entity.id
_entity.type
_entity.pdbx_description
1 polymer ?
#
loop_
_entity_poly.entity_id
_entity_poly.type
_entity_poly.pdbx_seq_one_letter_code
_entity_poly.pdbx_strand_id
1 'polypeptide(L)'
;MPFVNANGPMPAQDLGFPDVCNTPSGPAVVPVPYPNITMNTTAIPTQSRCLIMCMPAHNMTTERATSMGDNAGVALGVMSRLVMGPGRAKAGSENLSIGGSPATKLGMPTKQNGASPNAFGFSISPSQIRLMALR
;
A
#
# COMPACT_ATOMS: atom_id res chain seq x y z
N MET A 1 -3.59 14.38 1.31
CA MET A 1 -4.97 14.48 1.84
C MET A 1 -4.92 14.10 3.33
N PRO A 2 -5.83 14.56 4.20
CA PRO A 2 -5.50 14.58 5.63
C PRO A 2 -5.97 13.36 6.44
N PHE A 3 -6.83 12.48 5.91
CA PHE A 3 -7.37 11.36 6.68
C PHE A 3 -6.27 10.36 7.08
N VAL A 4 -6.16 10.09 8.38
CA VAL A 4 -5.19 9.11 8.91
C VAL A 4 -5.65 7.70 8.59
N ASN A 5 -4.72 6.86 8.14
CA ASN A 5 -5.00 5.48 7.76
C ASN A 5 -5.14 4.56 8.99
N ALA A 6 -6.04 3.61 8.86
CA ALA A 6 -6.31 2.53 9.81
C ALA A 6 -6.87 1.31 9.06
N ASN A 7 -7.16 0.22 9.77
CA ASN A 7 -7.78 -0.98 9.17
C ASN A 7 -9.25 -0.80 8.72
N GLY A 8 -9.94 0.27 9.12
CA GLY A 8 -11.35 0.47 8.77
C GLY A 8 -11.94 1.78 9.30
N PRO A 9 -13.28 1.95 9.24
CA PRO A 9 -14.31 0.97 8.84
C PRO A 9 -14.47 0.75 7.33
N MET A 10 -13.79 1.53 6.49
CA MET A 10 -13.84 1.39 5.04
C MET A 10 -12.58 0.69 4.50
N PRO A 11 -12.70 -0.16 3.46
CA PRO A 11 -11.55 -0.78 2.83
C PRO A 11 -10.80 0.25 1.99
N ALA A 12 -9.81 0.88 2.60
CA ALA A 12 -8.91 1.77 1.87
C ALA A 12 -7.97 0.99 0.95
N GLN A 13 -7.72 1.55 -0.22
CA GLN A 13 -6.84 1.01 -1.24
C GLN A 13 -5.73 2.02 -1.58
N ASP A 14 -4.54 1.48 -1.83
CA ASP A 14 -3.51 2.20 -2.58
C ASP A 14 -3.46 1.66 -3.99
N LEU A 15 -3.28 2.56 -4.95
CA LEU A 15 -3.13 2.23 -6.35
C LEU A 15 -1.73 2.64 -6.81
N GLY A 16 -0.99 1.67 -7.36
CA GLY A 16 0.30 1.84 -8.02
C GLY A 16 0.17 1.52 -9.50
N PHE A 17 0.75 2.38 -10.33
CA PHE A 17 0.83 2.16 -11.77
C PHE A 17 1.99 2.96 -12.35
N PRO A 18 2.75 2.44 -13.33
CA PRO A 18 2.70 1.06 -13.84
C PRO A 18 3.46 0.06 -12.95
N ASP A 19 2.87 -1.12 -12.74
CA ASP A 19 3.55 -2.30 -12.18
C ASP A 19 4.00 -3.20 -13.36
N VAL A 20 5.27 -3.09 -13.75
CA VAL A 20 5.77 -3.80 -14.93
C VAL A 20 6.19 -5.21 -14.56
N CYS A 21 5.37 -6.19 -14.93
CA CYS A 21 5.65 -7.61 -14.69
C CYS A 21 5.95 -8.35 -15.98
N ASN A 22 6.75 -9.40 -15.87
CA ASN A 22 7.02 -10.29 -16.98
C ASN A 22 5.82 -11.23 -17.18
N THR A 23 5.16 -11.08 -18.33
CA THR A 23 3.95 -11.85 -18.68
C THR A 23 4.24 -12.79 -19.85
N PRO A 24 3.97 -14.09 -19.71
CA PRO A 24 3.99 -15.01 -20.83
C PRO A 24 2.94 -14.62 -21.89
N SER A 25 3.40 -14.39 -23.12
CA SER A 25 2.57 -14.14 -24.30
C SER A 25 2.99 -15.12 -25.39
N GLY A 26 2.31 -16.27 -25.44
CA GLY A 26 2.72 -17.39 -26.29
C GLY A 26 4.11 -17.93 -25.92
N PRO A 27 5.05 -18.06 -26.87
CA PRO A 27 6.41 -18.54 -26.59
C PRO A 27 7.34 -17.47 -25.97
N ALA A 28 6.91 -16.19 -25.93
CA ALA A 28 7.72 -15.09 -25.45
C ALA A 28 7.30 -14.63 -24.05
N VAL A 29 8.24 -14.05 -23.31
CA VAL A 29 7.96 -13.33 -22.06
C VAL A 29 8.17 -11.85 -22.34
N VAL A 30 7.12 -11.06 -22.14
CA VAL A 30 7.12 -9.62 -22.43
C VAL A 30 6.84 -8.81 -21.16
N PRO A 31 7.52 -7.68 -20.93
CA PRO A 31 7.17 -6.77 -19.85
C PRO A 31 5.83 -6.08 -20.13
N VAL A 32 4.84 -6.28 -19.27
CA VAL A 32 3.48 -5.70 -19.40
C VAL A 32 3.19 -4.81 -18.18
N PRO A 33 2.71 -3.57 -18.37
CA PRO A 33 2.31 -2.71 -17.26
C PRO A 33 0.93 -3.10 -16.72
N TYR A 34 0.84 -3.36 -15.42
CA TYR A 34 -0.39 -3.65 -14.69
C TYR A 34 -0.71 -2.57 -13.66
N PRO A 35 -1.99 -2.41 -13.28
CA PRO A 35 -2.33 -1.78 -12.02
C PRO A 35 -1.93 -2.68 -10.85
N ASN A 36 -1.47 -2.08 -9.76
CA ASN A 36 -1.27 -2.77 -8.51
C ASN A 36 -2.06 -2.12 -7.39
N ILE A 37 -2.73 -2.95 -6.60
CA ILE A 37 -3.68 -2.54 -5.57
C ILE A 37 -3.32 -3.24 -4.27
N THR A 38 -3.19 -2.47 -3.20
CA THR A 38 -3.01 -3.01 -1.85
C THR A 38 -4.11 -2.48 -0.94
N MET A 39 -4.65 -3.33 -0.07
CA MET A 39 -5.75 -2.96 0.81
C MET A 39 -5.27 -2.75 2.25
N ASN A 40 -5.82 -1.75 2.94
CA ASN A 40 -5.52 -1.49 4.36
C ASN A 40 -6.00 -2.61 5.28
N THR A 41 -7.02 -3.36 4.87
CA THR A 41 -7.62 -4.44 5.66
C THR A 41 -6.68 -5.63 5.85
N THR A 42 -5.70 -5.82 4.95
CA THR A 42 -4.67 -6.86 5.05
C THR A 42 -3.40 -6.36 5.75
N ALA A 43 -3.45 -5.19 6.40
CA ALA A 43 -2.27 -4.58 6.98
C ALA A 43 -1.82 -5.28 8.27
N ILE A 44 -0.54 -5.67 8.31
CA ILE A 44 0.17 -6.26 9.43
C ILE A 44 1.67 -5.85 9.39
N PRO A 45 2.34 -5.66 10.54
CA PRO A 45 1.73 -5.39 11.84
C PRO A 45 0.98 -4.05 11.82
N THR A 46 0.03 -3.86 12.74
CA THR A 46 -0.70 -2.58 12.93
C THR A 46 -0.59 -2.11 14.37
N GLN A 47 -0.90 -0.83 14.61
CA GLN A 47 -0.78 -0.23 15.94
C GLN A 47 -2.01 -0.57 16.78
N SER A 48 -1.97 -1.69 17.49
CA SER A 48 -3.09 -2.18 18.32
C SER A 48 -3.39 -1.32 19.55
N ARG A 49 -2.42 -0.53 20.03
CA ARG A 49 -2.60 0.38 21.16
C ARG A 49 -3.25 1.72 20.78
N CYS A 50 -3.28 2.06 19.50
CA CYS A 50 -3.88 3.29 19.01
C CYS A 50 -5.02 2.93 18.06
N LEU A 51 -6.25 3.12 18.51
CA LEU A 51 -7.43 2.80 17.73
C LEU A 51 -8.03 4.08 17.13
N ILE A 52 -8.21 4.08 15.81
CA ILE A 52 -8.94 5.12 15.08
C ILE A 52 -10.23 4.46 14.60
N MET A 53 -11.38 5.02 14.98
CA MET A 53 -12.69 4.40 14.69
C MET A 53 -12.79 2.94 15.15
N CYS A 54 -12.27 2.65 16.35
CA CYS A 54 -12.20 1.30 16.92
C CYS A 54 -11.35 0.29 16.11
N MET A 55 -10.54 0.76 15.17
CA MET A 55 -9.67 -0.06 14.32
C MET A 55 -8.19 0.29 14.54
N PRO A 56 -7.26 -0.67 14.48
CA PRO A 56 -5.83 -0.41 14.62
C PRO A 56 -5.33 0.64 13.63
N ALA A 57 -4.60 1.62 14.14
CA ALA A 57 -4.04 2.71 13.35
C ALA A 57 -2.81 2.28 12.54
N HIS A 58 -2.53 3.01 11.46
CA HIS A 58 -1.37 2.78 10.59
C HIS A 58 -0.27 3.80 10.79
N ASN A 59 0.95 3.38 10.55
CA ASN A 59 2.17 4.19 10.58
C ASN A 59 3.19 3.63 9.57
N MET A 60 4.38 4.21 9.49
CA MET A 60 5.41 3.78 8.53
C MET A 60 5.92 2.35 8.70
N THR A 61 5.63 1.68 9.83
CA THR A 61 5.99 0.27 10.06
C THR A 61 4.91 -0.71 9.63
N THR A 62 3.70 -0.22 9.30
CA THR A 62 2.61 -1.08 8.86
C THR A 62 2.77 -1.44 7.38
N GLU A 63 2.71 -2.73 7.09
CA GLU A 63 2.79 -3.27 5.73
C GLU A 63 1.45 -3.90 5.37
N ARG A 64 1.05 -3.80 4.11
CA ARG A 64 -0.12 -4.49 3.54
C ARG A 64 0.37 -5.80 3.00
N ALA A 65 -0.11 -6.90 3.58
CA ALA A 65 0.51 -8.22 3.40
C ALA A 65 0.64 -8.63 1.94
N THR A 66 -0.36 -8.29 1.12
CA THR A 66 -0.44 -8.70 -0.29
C THR A 66 -0.90 -7.55 -1.17
N SER A 67 -0.39 -7.56 -2.41
CA SER A 67 -0.78 -6.67 -3.50
C SER A 67 -1.45 -7.48 -4.62
N MET A 68 -2.30 -6.84 -5.43
CA MET A 68 -3.20 -7.51 -6.40
C MET A 68 -3.33 -6.67 -7.67
N GLY A 69 -3.68 -7.31 -8.79
CA GLY A 69 -3.91 -6.64 -10.08
C GLY A 69 -2.80 -6.87 -11.11
N ASP A 70 -1.65 -7.37 -10.66
CA ASP A 70 -0.48 -7.77 -11.44
C ASP A 70 -0.32 -9.30 -11.56
N ASN A 71 -1.32 -10.08 -11.09
CA ASN A 71 -1.29 -11.53 -10.99
C ASN A 71 -1.07 -12.28 -12.33
N ALA A 72 -1.39 -11.64 -13.46
CA ALA A 72 -1.13 -12.19 -14.78
C ALA A 72 0.37 -12.20 -15.16
N GLY A 73 1.20 -11.40 -14.47
CA GLY A 73 2.65 -11.37 -14.61
C GLY A 73 3.35 -12.52 -13.89
N VAL A 74 3.03 -13.76 -14.28
CA VAL A 74 3.48 -14.99 -13.58
C VAL A 74 5.01 -15.15 -13.57
N ALA A 75 5.73 -14.51 -14.49
CA ALA A 75 7.20 -14.52 -14.53
C ALA A 75 7.84 -13.39 -13.68
N LEU A 76 7.11 -12.89 -12.68
CA LEU A 76 7.54 -11.95 -11.64
C LEU A 76 7.71 -10.50 -12.09
N GLY A 77 7.69 -9.58 -11.11
CA GLY A 77 7.98 -8.17 -11.33
C GLY A 77 9.40 -7.93 -11.80
N VAL A 78 9.58 -7.01 -12.77
CA VAL A 78 10.90 -6.73 -13.37
C VAL A 78 11.91 -6.22 -12.34
N MET A 79 11.46 -5.41 -11.38
CA MET A 79 12.30 -4.84 -10.32
C MET A 79 12.20 -5.64 -9.02
N SER A 80 10.99 -6.03 -8.62
CA SER A 80 10.77 -6.68 -7.32
C SER A 80 11.13 -8.17 -7.31
N ARG A 81 11.06 -8.84 -8.48
CA ARG A 81 11.05 -10.30 -8.60
C ARG A 81 9.99 -10.97 -7.72
N LEU A 82 8.92 -10.25 -7.41
CA LEU A 82 7.78 -10.74 -6.64
C LEU A 82 6.50 -10.57 -7.46
N VAL A 83 5.51 -11.39 -7.11
CA VAL A 83 4.11 -11.26 -7.51
C VAL A 83 3.32 -11.29 -6.21
N MET A 84 2.32 -10.42 -6.08
CA MET A 84 1.55 -10.26 -4.85
C MET A 84 2.41 -9.92 -3.61
N GLY A 85 3.55 -9.24 -3.81
CA GLY A 85 4.41 -8.82 -2.70
C GLY A 85 3.74 -7.78 -1.80
N PRO A 86 4.30 -7.50 -0.61
CA PRO A 86 3.73 -6.55 0.33
C PRO A 86 3.79 -5.11 -0.19
N GLY A 87 2.87 -4.28 0.29
CA GLY A 87 2.85 -2.83 0.06
C GLY A 87 3.08 -2.04 1.32
N ARG A 88 3.74 -0.88 1.23
CA ARG A 88 3.96 0.01 2.38
C ARG A 88 3.98 1.47 1.98
N ALA A 89 3.80 2.34 2.96
CA ALA A 89 3.97 3.77 2.75
C ALA A 89 5.43 4.10 2.42
N LYS A 90 5.64 5.01 1.45
CA LYS A 90 6.94 5.56 1.10
C LYS A 90 7.29 6.76 1.99
N ALA A 91 6.28 7.53 2.37
CA ALA A 91 6.39 8.69 3.24
C ALA A 91 5.27 8.68 4.28
N GLY A 92 5.54 9.28 5.44
CA GLY A 92 4.61 9.40 6.56
C GLY A 92 4.38 10.86 6.94
N SER A 93 3.55 11.08 7.94
CA SER A 93 3.16 12.41 8.41
C SER A 93 4.30 13.10 9.14
N GLU A 94 4.55 14.37 8.83
CA GLU A 94 5.61 15.16 9.47
C GLU A 94 5.23 15.61 10.89
N ASN A 95 3.92 15.68 11.18
CA ASN A 95 3.37 16.24 12.41
C ASN A 95 2.66 15.24 13.33
N LEU A 96 2.47 14.00 12.87
CA LEU A 96 1.73 12.98 13.62
C LEU A 96 2.50 11.67 13.62
N SER A 97 2.90 11.22 14.80
CA SER A 97 3.47 9.90 15.03
C SER A 97 2.47 9.03 15.78
N ILE A 98 2.32 7.78 15.34
CA ILE A 98 1.51 6.76 16.02
C ILE A 98 2.42 5.58 16.33
N GLY A 99 2.50 5.17 17.60
CA GLY A 99 3.38 4.07 18.01
C GLY A 99 4.87 4.35 17.77
N GLY A 100 5.29 5.62 17.87
CA GLY A 100 6.69 6.05 17.69
C GLY A 100 7.15 6.25 16.25
N SER A 101 6.35 5.85 15.25
CA SER A 101 6.65 6.08 13.82
C SER A 101 5.66 7.05 13.18
N PRO A 102 6.05 7.79 12.12
CA PRO A 102 5.16 8.69 11.39
C PRO A 102 3.87 7.99 10.94
N ALA A 103 2.72 8.61 11.19
CA ALA A 103 1.42 8.11 10.77
C ALA A 103 1.29 8.13 9.24
N THR A 104 0.54 7.20 8.66
CA THR A 104 0.26 7.21 7.23
C THR A 104 -1.11 7.84 6.95
N LYS A 105 -1.24 8.54 5.83
CA LYS A 105 -2.44 9.33 5.49
C LYS A 105 -2.89 9.07 4.06
N LEU A 106 -4.15 9.40 3.79
CA LEU A 106 -4.69 9.45 2.44
C LEU A 106 -3.87 10.37 1.53
N GLY A 107 -3.59 9.92 0.31
CA GLY A 107 -2.79 10.64 -0.68
C GLY A 107 -1.28 10.62 -0.41
N MET A 108 -0.81 9.85 0.57
CA MET A 108 0.64 9.63 0.73
C MET A 108 1.17 8.65 -0.32
N PRO A 109 2.42 8.85 -0.76
CA PRO A 109 3.05 7.96 -1.73
C PRO A 109 3.32 6.59 -1.11
N THR A 110 3.17 5.54 -1.92
CA THR A 110 3.29 4.15 -1.51
C THR A 110 4.22 3.39 -2.43
N LYS A 111 4.76 2.29 -1.90
CA LYS A 111 5.65 1.33 -2.56
C LYS A 111 4.91 0.00 -2.55
N GLN A 112 4.71 -0.59 -3.72
CA GLN A 112 3.94 -1.82 -3.86
C GLN A 112 4.78 -2.92 -4.51
N ASN A 113 4.36 -4.16 -4.24
CA ASN A 113 5.02 -5.37 -4.70
C ASN A 113 6.49 -5.49 -4.22
N GLY A 114 6.73 -5.36 -2.91
CA GLY A 114 8.03 -5.67 -2.29
C GLY A 114 8.84 -4.47 -1.79
N ALA A 115 9.98 -4.78 -1.13
CA ALA A 115 10.88 -3.79 -0.54
C ALA A 115 11.64 -2.98 -1.61
N SER A 116 12.00 -3.63 -2.72
CA SER A 116 12.38 -3.02 -4.00
C SER A 116 11.12 -2.94 -4.87
N PRO A 117 10.34 -1.85 -4.75
CA PRO A 117 8.98 -1.79 -5.28
C PRO A 117 8.97 -1.91 -6.79
N ASN A 118 8.05 -2.74 -7.30
CA ASN A 118 7.80 -2.80 -8.74
C ASN A 118 6.88 -1.68 -9.21
N ALA A 119 6.04 -1.16 -8.30
CA ALA A 119 5.18 -0.01 -8.56
C ALA A 119 5.28 1.03 -7.44
N PHE A 120 5.28 2.29 -7.85
CA PHE A 120 5.01 3.41 -6.97
C PHE A 120 3.56 3.84 -7.15
N GLY A 121 2.94 4.25 -6.04
CA GLY A 121 1.53 4.60 -6.03
C GLY A 121 1.21 5.66 -5.01
N PHE A 122 -0.10 5.81 -4.79
CA PHE A 122 -0.64 6.66 -3.75
C PHE A 122 -1.78 5.95 -3.02
N SER A 123 -2.00 6.34 -1.78
CA SER A 123 -3.25 6.02 -1.10
C SER A 123 -4.38 6.84 -1.69
N ILE A 124 -5.37 6.20 -2.31
CA ILE A 124 -6.39 6.91 -3.12
C ILE A 124 -7.77 6.93 -2.47
N SER A 125 -8.03 6.08 -1.49
CA SER A 125 -9.32 6.07 -0.78
C SER A 125 -9.14 6.07 0.75
N PRO A 126 -9.96 6.82 1.50
CA PRO A 126 -9.83 6.90 2.95
C PRO A 126 -10.26 5.59 3.63
N SER A 127 -9.61 5.22 4.74
CA SER A 127 -10.09 4.12 5.60
C SER A 127 -11.18 4.59 6.54
N GLN A 128 -11.22 5.89 6.81
CA GLN A 128 -12.15 6.57 7.71
C GLN A 128 -12.23 8.06 7.33
N ILE A 129 -13.32 8.73 7.72
CA ILE A 129 -13.61 10.13 7.34
C ILE A 129 -13.71 11.10 8.54
N ARG A 130 -13.30 10.68 9.74
CA ARG A 130 -13.42 11.46 10.98
C ARG A 130 -12.12 12.08 11.46
N LEU A 131 -11.03 11.31 11.49
CA LEU A 131 -9.73 11.77 11.98
C LEU A 131 -8.86 12.29 10.84
N MET A 132 -8.49 13.56 10.93
CA MET A 132 -7.63 14.23 9.96
C MET A 132 -6.37 14.75 10.65
N ALA A 133 -5.23 14.61 10.00
CA ALA A 133 -3.97 15.23 10.37
C ALA A 133 -3.59 16.27 9.32
N LEU A 134 -3.97 17.51 9.61
CA LEU A 134 -3.78 18.69 8.77
C LEU A 134 -2.37 19.26 8.97
N ARG A 135 -1.46 18.86 8.10
CA ARG A 135 -0.17 19.46 7.72
C ARG A 135 0.58 18.46 6.85
#